data_AF-A0A7J4U6X3-F1
#
_entry.id   AF-A0A7J4U6X3-F1
#
_cell.length_a   1.000
_cell.length_b   1.000
_cell.length_c   1.000
_cell.angle_alpha   90.00
_cell.angle_beta   90.00
_cell.angle_gamma   90.00
#
_symmetry.space_group_name_H-M   'P 1'
#
loop_
_entity.id
_entity.type
_entity.pdbx_description
1 polymer ?
#
loop_
_entity_poly.entity_id
_entity_poly.type
_entity_poly.pdbx_seq_one_letter_code
_entity_poly.pdbx_strand_id
1 'polypeptide(L)'
;MPLRQLKNVYEKRKQMLTELLKSDKKLGLSKKEQIQGALSEIDSFLKTIDTLRDQEIDDNRKLDEKTSLNISGSGLFKVFNDKMASRFDASQTKKNLMLLFLKKCETTLRYEFYAKLAKDEGYESIAHVFKEFSEHEKEHAKLVFKHLNWAKKTDFNLLESADIEKQCHSKMYMEFEDTARKEKFKAIADFIKDLTEIEVEHEKRFIKLFKKLKDKSVFVSEHFVKWKCRNCGHIFESKEAPHNCKVCKHSQAFFEMSEIT
;
A
#
# COMPACT_ATOMS: atom_id res chain seq x y z
N MET A 1 -7.07 -2.46 15.05
CA MET A 1 -7.76 -3.18 16.14
C MET A 1 -8.89 -4.00 15.52
N PRO A 2 -9.00 -5.31 15.76
CA PRO A 2 -10.10 -6.14 15.27
C PRO A 2 -11.47 -5.53 15.59
N LEU A 3 -12.47 -5.67 14.68
CA LEU A 3 -13.82 -5.11 14.85
C LEU A 3 -14.45 -5.50 16.20
N ARG A 4 -14.20 -6.72 16.67
CA ARG A 4 -14.65 -7.20 18.00
C ARG A 4 -14.03 -6.41 19.16
N GLN A 5 -12.74 -6.10 19.08
CA GLN A 5 -12.07 -5.30 20.11
C GLN A 5 -12.52 -3.84 20.06
N LEU A 6 -12.74 -3.30 18.86
CA LEU A 6 -13.30 -1.96 18.65
C LEU A 6 -14.71 -1.85 19.24
N LYS A 7 -15.58 -2.82 18.97
CA LYS A 7 -16.92 -2.92 19.55
C LYS A 7 -16.88 -2.85 21.08
N ASN A 8 -16.03 -3.68 21.71
CA ASN A 8 -15.88 -3.71 23.16
C ASN A 8 -15.44 -2.35 23.76
N VAL A 9 -14.58 -1.60 23.06
CA VAL A 9 -14.15 -0.27 23.52
C VAL A 9 -15.32 0.71 23.52
N TYR A 10 -16.12 0.73 22.46
CA TYR A 10 -17.25 1.64 22.33
C TYR A 10 -18.44 1.24 23.22
N GLU A 11 -18.67 -0.05 23.45
CA GLU A 11 -19.65 -0.54 24.42
C GLU A 11 -19.30 -0.11 25.84
N LYS A 12 -18.02 -0.24 26.24
CA LYS A 12 -17.55 0.26 27.55
C LYS A 12 -17.73 1.76 27.69
N ARG A 13 -17.42 2.53 26.63
CA ARG A 13 -17.61 3.99 26.63
C ARG A 13 -19.08 4.37 26.72
N LYS A 14 -19.96 3.66 26.02
CA LYS A 14 -21.43 3.81 26.10
C LYS A 14 -21.91 3.57 27.52
N GLN A 15 -21.47 2.50 28.16
CA GLN A 15 -21.83 2.15 29.53
C GLN A 15 -21.42 3.27 30.50
N MET A 16 -20.17 3.73 30.43
CA MET A 16 -19.65 4.79 31.29
C MET A 16 -20.45 6.10 31.15
N LEU A 17 -20.76 6.51 29.92
CA LEU A 17 -21.56 7.72 29.65
C LEU A 17 -23.01 7.57 30.14
N THR A 18 -23.58 6.38 30.00
CA THR A 18 -24.93 6.07 30.51
C THR A 18 -24.99 6.13 32.04
N GLU A 19 -23.96 5.60 32.71
CA GLU A 19 -23.82 5.67 34.17
C GLU A 19 -23.65 7.11 34.66
N LEU A 20 -22.84 7.91 33.96
CA LEU A 20 -22.65 9.33 34.27
C LEU A 20 -23.98 10.11 34.19
N LEU A 21 -24.78 9.85 33.16
CA LEU A 21 -26.10 10.49 32.99
C LEU A 21 -27.10 10.10 34.08
N LYS A 22 -26.99 8.89 34.64
CA LYS A 22 -27.86 8.37 35.71
C LYS A 22 -27.45 8.83 37.11
N SER A 23 -26.14 8.94 37.36
CA SER A 23 -25.59 9.16 38.70
C SER A 23 -25.45 10.64 39.07
N ASP A 24 -25.19 11.52 38.11
CA ASP A 24 -24.96 12.94 38.40
C ASP A 24 -26.24 13.77 38.35
N LYS A 25 -26.84 14.00 39.53
CA LYS A 25 -28.04 14.83 39.70
C LYS A 25 -27.78 16.33 39.48
N LYS A 26 -26.52 16.78 39.47
CA LYS A 26 -26.13 18.19 39.28
C LYS A 26 -25.69 18.52 37.85
N LEU A 27 -25.77 17.55 36.94
CA LEU A 27 -25.44 17.77 35.54
C LEU A 27 -26.40 18.78 34.89
N GLY A 28 -25.86 19.90 34.42
CA GLY A 28 -26.63 20.95 33.73
C GLY A 28 -27.22 20.44 32.40
N LEU A 29 -28.33 21.05 31.97
CA LEU A 29 -29.11 20.65 30.79
C LEU A 29 -28.23 20.48 29.53
N SER A 30 -27.39 21.47 29.24
CA SER A 30 -26.48 21.46 28.08
C SER A 30 -25.48 20.27 28.11
N LYS A 31 -24.96 19.89 29.28
CA LYS A 31 -24.07 18.73 29.40
C LYS A 31 -24.81 17.41 29.22
N LYS A 32 -26.07 17.33 29.65
CA LYS A 32 -26.93 16.15 29.42
C LYS A 32 -27.20 15.96 27.94
N GLU A 33 -27.51 17.02 27.22
CA GLU A 33 -27.71 17.01 25.77
C GLU A 33 -26.44 16.58 25.02
N GLN A 34 -25.27 17.09 25.40
CA GLN A 34 -23.99 16.68 24.83
C GLN A 34 -23.69 15.18 25.04
N ILE A 35 -23.96 14.65 26.24
CA ILE A 35 -23.77 13.23 26.53
C ILE A 35 -24.77 12.36 25.75
N GLN A 36 -26.02 12.81 25.61
CA GLN A 36 -27.02 12.12 24.80
C GLN A 36 -26.63 12.10 23.31
N GLY A 37 -26.10 13.21 22.78
CA GLY A 37 -25.54 13.27 21.43
C GLY A 37 -24.39 12.26 21.25
N ALA A 38 -23.43 12.25 22.16
CA ALA A 38 -22.32 11.29 22.13
C ALA A 38 -22.80 9.83 22.23
N LEU A 39 -23.84 9.54 23.02
CA LEU A 39 -24.44 8.20 23.08
C LEU A 39 -25.08 7.79 21.75
N SER A 40 -25.79 8.72 21.09
CA SER A 40 -26.39 8.47 19.77
C SER A 40 -25.33 8.20 18.69
N GLU A 41 -24.23 8.95 18.70
CA GLU A 41 -23.09 8.71 17.81
C GLU A 41 -22.45 7.34 18.05
N ILE A 42 -22.24 6.97 19.32
CA ILE A 42 -21.71 5.65 19.69
C ILE A 42 -22.65 4.53 19.19
N ASP A 43 -23.97 4.71 19.32
CA ASP A 43 -24.94 3.73 18.83
C ASP A 43 -24.93 3.57 17.32
N SER A 44 -24.83 4.68 16.58
CA SER A 44 -24.62 4.65 15.14
C SER A 44 -23.33 3.91 14.78
N PHE A 45 -22.24 4.17 15.51
CA PHE A 45 -20.96 3.53 15.26
C PHE A 45 -20.98 2.03 15.54
N LEU A 46 -21.61 1.60 16.63
CA LEU A 46 -21.79 0.19 16.96
C LEU A 46 -22.61 -0.54 15.89
N LYS A 47 -23.67 0.09 15.37
CA LYS A 47 -24.47 -0.47 14.26
C LYS A 47 -23.64 -0.62 12.98
N THR A 48 -22.78 0.34 12.68
CA THR A 48 -21.84 0.24 11.54
C THR A 48 -20.86 -0.91 11.74
N ILE A 49 -20.30 -1.08 12.95
CA ILE A 49 -19.40 -2.21 13.25
C ILE A 49 -20.11 -3.54 13.05
N ASP A 50 -21.36 -3.69 13.51
CA ASP A 50 -22.13 -4.91 13.32
C ASP A 50 -22.41 -5.18 11.84
N THR A 51 -22.75 -4.15 11.08
CA THR A 51 -22.94 -4.26 9.61
C THR A 51 -21.67 -4.73 8.91
N LEU A 52 -20.51 -4.15 9.25
CA LEU A 52 -19.22 -4.53 8.68
C LEU A 52 -18.82 -5.96 9.06
N ARG A 53 -19.15 -6.39 10.29
CA ARG A 53 -18.92 -7.77 10.74
C ARG A 53 -19.77 -8.75 9.96
N ASP A 54 -21.05 -8.45 9.77
CA ASP A 54 -21.96 -9.32 9.03
C ASP A 54 -21.58 -9.39 7.55
N GLN A 55 -21.13 -8.27 6.95
CA GLN A 55 -20.52 -8.25 5.63
C GLN A 55 -19.25 -9.12 5.54
N GLU A 56 -18.36 -9.02 6.53
CA GLU A 56 -17.15 -9.87 6.58
C GLU A 56 -17.52 -11.37 6.65
N ILE A 57 -18.55 -11.73 7.41
CA ILE A 57 -19.06 -13.12 7.48
C ILE A 57 -19.62 -13.57 6.12
N ASP A 58 -20.45 -12.74 5.48
CA ASP A 58 -21.05 -13.05 4.18
C ASP A 58 -20.00 -13.16 3.07
N ASP A 59 -18.99 -12.29 3.08
CA ASP A 59 -17.90 -12.33 2.09
C ASP A 59 -17.04 -13.58 2.27
N ASN A 60 -16.75 -13.98 3.51
CA ASN A 60 -16.06 -15.23 3.80
C ASN A 60 -16.91 -16.45 3.36
N ARG A 61 -18.22 -16.43 3.59
CA ARG A 61 -19.13 -17.49 3.14
C ARG A 61 -19.17 -17.61 1.61
N LYS A 62 -19.23 -16.49 0.89
CA LYS A 62 -19.19 -16.46 -0.59
C LYS A 62 -17.86 -16.97 -1.14
N LEU A 63 -16.76 -16.71 -0.43
CA LEU A 63 -15.44 -17.27 -0.77
C LEU A 63 -15.44 -18.79 -0.61
N ASP A 64 -16.01 -19.31 0.47
CA ASP A 64 -16.15 -20.76 0.70
C ASP A 64 -17.05 -21.42 -0.37
N GLU A 65 -18.18 -20.80 -0.73
CA GLU A 65 -19.10 -21.30 -1.76
C GLU A 65 -18.47 -21.28 -3.17
N LYS A 66 -17.74 -20.22 -3.55
CA LYS A 66 -16.98 -20.17 -4.82
C LYS A 66 -15.85 -21.19 -4.87
N THR A 67 -15.19 -21.44 -3.75
CA THR A 67 -14.16 -22.46 -3.64
C THR A 67 -14.78 -23.85 -3.79
N SER A 68 -15.98 -24.08 -3.25
CA SER A 68 -16.73 -25.34 -3.34
C SER A 68 -17.17 -25.69 -4.77
N LEU A 69 -17.60 -24.69 -5.56
CA LEU A 69 -18.12 -24.88 -6.92
C LEU A 69 -17.00 -25.12 -7.97
N ASN A 70 -15.77 -24.69 -7.71
CA ASN A 70 -14.63 -24.90 -8.61
C ASN A 70 -13.91 -26.25 -8.43
N ILE A 71 -14.41 -27.14 -7.56
CA ILE A 71 -13.75 -28.42 -7.22
C ILE A 71 -14.22 -29.61 -8.08
N SER A 72 -15.13 -29.43 -9.03
CA SER A 72 -15.71 -30.53 -9.84
C SER A 72 -15.11 -30.75 -11.24
N GLY A 73 -13.91 -30.22 -11.54
CA GLY A 73 -13.28 -30.38 -12.86
C GLY A 73 -11.76 -30.64 -12.83
N SER A 74 -11.37 -31.86 -13.21
CA SER A 74 -10.00 -32.36 -13.51
C SER A 74 -9.10 -32.78 -12.32
N GLY A 75 -8.90 -34.10 -12.22
CA GLY A 75 -8.19 -34.81 -11.15
C GLY A 75 -6.65 -34.70 -11.14
N LEU A 76 -6.06 -33.83 -11.95
CA LEU A 76 -4.60 -33.61 -11.94
C LEU A 76 -4.17 -32.37 -11.15
N PHE A 77 -5.06 -31.37 -11.00
CA PHE A 77 -4.75 -30.12 -10.29
C PHE A 77 -4.91 -30.23 -8.78
N LYS A 78 -5.71 -31.19 -8.29
CA LYS A 78 -6.01 -31.37 -6.86
C LYS A 78 -4.79 -31.77 -6.03
N VAL A 79 -3.88 -32.55 -6.60
CA VAL A 79 -2.63 -32.96 -5.91
C VAL A 79 -1.59 -31.82 -5.85
N PHE A 80 -1.69 -30.82 -6.74
CA PHE A 80 -0.76 -29.69 -6.78
C PHE A 80 -1.26 -28.46 -5.98
N ASN A 81 -2.57 -28.25 -5.87
CA ASN A 81 -3.17 -27.16 -5.09
C ASN A 81 -3.19 -27.46 -3.57
N ASP A 82 -3.10 -28.74 -3.18
CA ASP A 82 -3.14 -29.20 -1.78
C ASP A 82 -1.79 -29.17 -1.05
N LYS A 83 -0.72 -28.65 -1.67
CA LYS A 83 0.46 -28.15 -0.91
C LYS A 83 0.13 -26.78 -0.31
N MET A 84 -0.88 -26.81 0.58
CA MET A 84 -1.26 -25.83 1.59
C MET A 84 -0.74 -24.41 1.35
N ALA A 85 -1.64 -23.48 1.01
CA ALA A 85 -1.54 -22.13 1.55
C ALA A 85 -1.21 -22.29 3.04
N SER A 86 -0.02 -21.85 3.44
CA SER A 86 0.51 -22.20 4.76
C SER A 86 -0.48 -21.77 5.84
N ARG A 87 -0.46 -22.40 7.03
CA ARG A 87 -1.28 -21.92 8.17
C ARG A 87 -1.14 -20.40 8.37
N PHE A 88 0.03 -19.84 8.03
CA PHE A 88 0.28 -18.42 8.02
C PHE A 88 -0.49 -17.67 6.92
N ASP A 89 -0.55 -18.18 5.69
CA ASP A 89 -1.27 -17.56 4.57
C ASP A 89 -2.76 -17.37 4.82
N ALA A 90 -3.40 -18.31 5.51
CA ALA A 90 -4.80 -18.21 5.89
C ALA A 90 -5.03 -17.48 7.23
N SER A 91 -3.96 -17.10 7.95
CA SER A 91 -4.08 -16.58 9.31
C SER A 91 -4.55 -15.13 9.37
N GLN A 92 -5.25 -14.81 10.47
CA GLN A 92 -5.50 -13.41 10.85
C GLN A 92 -4.19 -12.65 11.10
N THR A 93 -3.12 -13.35 11.50
CA THR A 93 -1.78 -12.75 11.68
C THR A 93 -1.25 -12.15 10.38
N LYS A 94 -1.39 -12.83 9.24
CA LYS A 94 -0.96 -12.29 7.94
C LYS A 94 -1.79 -11.05 7.56
N LYS A 95 -3.12 -11.10 7.73
CA LYS A 95 -4.00 -9.93 7.52
C LYS A 95 -3.59 -8.74 8.39
N ASN A 96 -3.28 -8.99 9.67
CA ASN A 96 -2.81 -7.95 10.60
C ASN A 96 -1.45 -7.38 10.18
N LEU A 97 -0.53 -8.21 9.69
CA LEU A 97 0.77 -7.76 9.17
C LEU A 97 0.61 -6.92 7.91
N MET A 98 -0.30 -7.26 7.00
CA MET A 98 -0.60 -6.44 5.82
C MET A 98 -1.15 -5.06 6.23
N LEU A 99 -2.10 -5.01 7.16
CA LEU A 99 -2.63 -3.75 7.70
C LEU A 99 -1.54 -2.95 8.42
N LEU A 100 -0.67 -3.62 9.17
CA LEU A 100 0.46 -2.99 9.84
C LEU A 100 1.41 -2.37 8.80
N PHE A 101 1.75 -3.10 7.72
CA PHE A 101 2.59 -2.59 6.63
C PHE A 101 2.00 -1.33 6.02
N LEU A 102 0.72 -1.36 5.64
CA LEU A 102 0.01 -0.19 5.10
C LEU A 102 0.06 1.00 6.07
N LYS A 103 -0.13 0.75 7.37
CA LYS A 103 -0.08 1.82 8.36
C LYS A 103 1.32 2.44 8.48
N LYS A 104 2.37 1.62 8.40
CA LYS A 104 3.77 2.07 8.45
C LYS A 104 4.15 2.86 7.20
N CYS A 105 3.71 2.44 6.01
CA CYS A 105 3.84 3.22 4.77
C CYS A 105 3.12 4.58 4.84
N GLU A 106 1.86 4.60 5.27
CA GLU A 106 1.09 5.84 5.45
C GLU A 106 1.80 6.79 6.43
N THR A 107 2.26 6.26 7.56
CA THR A 107 2.90 7.08 8.61
C THR A 107 4.24 7.64 8.15
N THR A 108 5.03 6.84 7.42
CA THR A 108 6.30 7.26 6.81
C THR A 108 6.10 8.48 5.92
N LEU A 109 5.21 8.39 4.92
CA LEU A 109 4.97 9.47 3.97
C LEU A 109 4.38 10.71 4.65
N ARG A 110 3.48 10.54 5.62
CA ARG A 110 2.91 11.68 6.38
C ARG A 110 3.98 12.43 7.16
N TYR A 111 4.84 11.72 7.89
CA TYR A 111 5.93 12.36 8.63
C TYR A 111 6.94 13.04 7.70
N GLU A 112 7.25 12.44 6.55
CA GLU A 112 8.08 13.11 5.54
C GLU A 112 7.46 14.42 5.02
N PHE A 113 6.15 14.42 4.75
CA PHE A 113 5.44 15.64 4.32
C PHE A 113 5.37 16.70 5.44
N TYR A 114 5.15 16.27 6.68
CA TYR A 114 5.16 17.18 7.84
C TYR A 114 6.54 17.75 8.12
N ALA A 115 7.61 16.98 7.90
CA ALA A 115 8.97 17.48 8.01
C ALA A 115 9.21 18.63 7.03
N LYS A 116 8.76 18.49 5.79
CA LYS A 116 8.84 19.56 4.80
C LYS A 116 8.03 20.79 5.22
N LEU A 117 6.78 20.61 5.64
CA LEU A 117 5.92 21.71 6.08
C LEU A 117 6.54 22.46 7.28
N ALA A 118 6.98 21.74 8.31
CA ALA A 118 7.62 22.34 9.48
C ALA A 118 8.88 23.13 9.10
N LYS A 119 9.64 22.66 8.10
CA LYS A 119 10.80 23.37 7.58
C LYS A 119 10.40 24.67 6.87
N ASP A 120 9.39 24.61 6.00
CA ASP A 120 8.87 25.78 5.28
C ASP A 120 8.30 26.84 6.26
N GLU A 121 7.79 26.40 7.42
CA GLU A 121 7.34 27.25 8.53
C GLU A 121 8.46 27.76 9.46
N GLY A 122 9.71 27.33 9.24
CA GLY A 122 10.90 27.75 10.02
C GLY A 122 11.16 26.95 11.29
N TYR A 123 10.45 25.84 11.53
CA TYR A 123 10.62 24.95 12.68
C TYR A 123 11.60 23.80 12.40
N GLU A 124 12.87 24.13 12.18
CA GLU A 124 13.92 23.15 11.79
C GLU A 124 14.07 21.97 12.77
N SER A 125 13.96 22.19 14.09
CA SER A 125 14.05 21.11 15.07
C SER A 125 12.87 20.15 15.00
N ILE A 126 11.66 20.66 14.75
CA ILE A 126 10.45 19.85 14.58
C ILE A 126 10.52 19.08 13.26
N ALA A 127 10.98 19.73 12.19
CA ALA A 127 11.22 19.09 10.89
C ALA A 127 12.19 17.91 11.02
N HIS A 128 13.28 18.08 11.76
CA HIS A 128 14.23 17.01 12.04
C HIS A 128 13.57 15.80 12.73
N VAL A 129 12.79 16.04 13.79
CA VAL A 129 12.10 14.95 14.52
C VAL A 129 11.12 14.20 13.61
N PHE A 130 10.34 14.91 12.78
CA PHE A 130 9.46 14.25 11.81
C PHE A 130 10.25 13.41 10.80
N LYS A 131 11.37 13.92 10.29
CA LYS A 131 12.20 13.17 9.34
C LYS A 131 12.82 11.94 9.99
N GLU A 132 13.34 12.06 11.21
CA GLU A 132 13.84 10.94 12.00
C GLU A 132 12.77 9.85 12.17
N PHE A 133 11.56 10.24 12.58
CA PHE A 133 10.47 9.28 12.78
C PHE A 133 9.99 8.65 11.48
N SER A 134 10.01 9.39 10.36
CA SER A 134 9.76 8.84 9.03
C SER A 134 10.73 7.69 8.70
N GLU A 135 12.03 7.88 8.96
CA GLU A 135 13.02 6.82 8.72
C GLU A 135 12.84 5.62 9.67
N HIS A 136 12.44 5.85 10.93
CA HIS A 136 12.07 4.75 11.84
C HIS A 136 10.89 3.94 11.33
N GLU A 137 9.82 4.58 10.87
CA GLU A 137 8.63 3.89 10.37
C GLU A 137 8.90 3.15 9.05
N LYS A 138 9.84 3.64 8.24
CA LYS A 138 10.35 2.92 7.06
C LYS A 138 11.09 1.64 7.44
N GLU A 139 11.93 1.66 8.47
CA GLU A 139 12.57 0.43 8.98
C GLU A 139 11.53 -0.52 9.60
N HIS A 140 10.51 -0.02 10.30
CA HIS A 140 9.39 -0.86 10.75
C HIS A 140 8.65 -1.52 9.57
N ALA A 141 8.35 -0.77 8.51
CA ALA A 141 7.71 -1.32 7.30
C ALA A 141 8.54 -2.43 6.66
N LYS A 142 9.87 -2.25 6.59
CA LYS A 142 10.81 -3.26 6.09
C LYS A 142 10.84 -4.54 6.93
N LEU A 143 10.75 -4.45 8.25
CA LEU A 143 10.63 -5.62 9.13
C LEU A 143 9.34 -6.39 8.86
N VAL A 144 8.21 -5.68 8.71
CA VAL A 144 6.92 -6.30 8.36
C VAL A 144 6.97 -6.96 6.98
N PHE A 145 7.56 -6.28 5.99
CA PHE A 145 7.77 -6.80 4.63
C PHE A 145 8.56 -8.12 4.63
N LYS A 146 9.58 -8.21 5.51
CA LYS A 146 10.36 -9.45 5.74
C LYS A 146 9.51 -10.56 6.35
N HIS A 147 8.69 -10.26 7.36
CA HIS A 147 7.79 -11.26 7.97
C HIS A 147 6.73 -11.79 7.00
N LEU A 148 6.28 -10.96 6.06
CA LEU A 148 5.37 -11.35 4.99
C LEU A 148 6.06 -12.12 3.86
N ASN A 149 7.39 -12.20 3.88
CA ASN A 149 8.21 -12.84 2.86
C ASN A 149 7.93 -12.29 1.44
N TRP A 150 7.65 -11.00 1.34
CA TRP A 150 7.31 -10.34 0.06
C TRP A 150 8.53 -9.98 -0.78
N ALA A 151 9.73 -9.92 -0.19
CA ALA A 151 10.95 -9.72 -0.97
C ALA A 151 11.30 -10.97 -1.79
N LYS A 152 11.20 -10.90 -3.12
CA LYS A 152 11.65 -11.95 -4.04
C LYS A 152 12.88 -11.49 -4.85
N LYS A 153 13.28 -12.29 -5.83
CA LYS A 153 14.29 -11.89 -6.82
C LYS A 153 13.75 -10.75 -7.69
N THR A 154 14.65 -9.94 -8.22
CA THR A 154 14.30 -8.74 -9.00
C THR A 154 13.36 -9.01 -10.16
N ASP A 155 13.53 -10.13 -10.87
CA ASP A 155 12.65 -10.50 -11.99
C ASP A 155 11.21 -10.78 -11.54
N PHE A 156 11.03 -11.47 -10.41
CA PHE A 156 9.71 -11.67 -9.82
C PHE A 156 9.11 -10.35 -9.30
N ASN A 157 9.90 -9.54 -8.59
CA ASN A 157 9.42 -8.25 -8.08
C ASN A 157 8.98 -7.33 -9.22
N LEU A 158 9.67 -7.32 -10.37
CA LEU A 158 9.28 -6.51 -11.54
C LEU A 158 7.93 -6.96 -12.12
N LEU A 159 7.67 -8.27 -12.20
CA LEU A 159 6.37 -8.78 -12.65
C LEU A 159 5.26 -8.47 -11.66
N GLU A 160 5.52 -8.65 -10.36
CA GLU A 160 4.56 -8.34 -9.31
C GLU A 160 4.22 -6.84 -9.30
N SER A 161 5.22 -5.96 -9.46
CA SER A 161 4.98 -4.52 -9.64
C SER A 161 4.13 -4.22 -10.87
N ALA A 162 4.42 -4.82 -12.03
CA ALA A 162 3.60 -4.63 -13.23
C ALA A 162 2.14 -5.06 -13.02
N ASP A 163 1.91 -6.19 -12.33
CA ASP A 163 0.57 -6.66 -12.01
C ASP A 163 -0.17 -5.72 -11.04
N ILE A 164 0.54 -5.17 -10.04
CA ILE A 164 -0.01 -4.16 -9.14
C ILE A 164 -0.44 -2.91 -9.93
N GLU A 165 0.42 -2.37 -10.79
CA GLU A 165 0.07 -1.18 -11.59
C GLU A 165 -1.12 -1.46 -12.50
N LYS A 166 -1.16 -2.64 -13.10
CA LYS A 166 -2.30 -3.09 -13.91
C LYS A 166 -3.58 -3.13 -13.10
N GLN A 167 -3.56 -3.69 -11.90
CA GLN A 167 -4.75 -3.74 -11.04
C GLN A 167 -5.23 -2.33 -10.65
N CYS A 168 -4.31 -1.40 -10.41
CA CYS A 168 -4.62 0.01 -10.15
C CYS A 168 -5.35 0.64 -11.34
N HIS A 169 -4.75 0.65 -12.53
CA HIS A 169 -5.28 1.39 -13.67
C HIS A 169 -6.46 0.70 -14.38
N SER A 170 -6.48 -0.64 -14.42
CA SER A 170 -7.48 -1.39 -15.19
C SER A 170 -8.80 -1.61 -14.46
N LYS A 171 -8.90 -1.24 -13.19
CA LYS A 171 -10.13 -1.40 -12.41
C LYS A 171 -10.29 -0.36 -11.33
N MET A 172 -9.37 -0.31 -10.38
CA MET A 172 -9.54 0.45 -9.14
C MET A 172 -9.69 1.95 -9.41
N TYR A 173 -8.81 2.54 -10.21
CA TYR A 173 -8.86 3.99 -10.46
C TYR A 173 -10.01 4.40 -11.39
N MET A 174 -10.41 3.54 -12.33
CA MET A 174 -11.63 3.79 -13.12
C MET A 174 -12.89 3.82 -12.24
N GLU A 175 -13.03 2.88 -11.29
CA GLU A 175 -14.13 2.87 -10.33
C GLU A 175 -14.12 4.13 -9.43
N PHE A 176 -12.93 4.61 -9.06
CA PHE A 176 -12.77 5.82 -8.24
C PHE A 176 -13.08 7.09 -9.02
N GLU A 177 -12.62 7.20 -10.27
CA GLU A 177 -12.97 8.31 -11.16
C GLU A 177 -14.49 8.37 -11.34
N ASP A 178 -15.13 7.26 -11.68
CA ASP A 178 -16.58 7.17 -11.87
C ASP A 178 -17.35 7.61 -10.63
N THR A 179 -16.89 7.19 -9.44
CA THR A 179 -17.48 7.60 -8.17
C THR A 179 -17.34 9.11 -7.97
N ALA A 180 -16.14 9.67 -8.16
CA ALA A 180 -15.89 11.11 -8.05
C ALA A 180 -16.72 11.93 -9.06
N ARG A 181 -16.92 11.42 -10.29
CA ARG A 181 -17.80 12.02 -11.31
C ARG A 181 -19.25 12.04 -10.84
N LYS A 182 -19.77 10.91 -10.34
CA LYS A 182 -21.16 10.78 -9.84
C LYS A 182 -21.44 11.70 -8.65
N GLU A 183 -20.46 11.84 -7.76
CA GLU A 183 -20.52 12.72 -6.59
C GLU A 183 -20.19 14.19 -6.91
N LYS A 184 -19.90 14.51 -8.19
CA LYS A 184 -19.62 15.86 -8.71
C LYS A 184 -18.30 16.47 -8.22
N PHE A 185 -17.34 15.65 -7.78
CA PHE A 185 -15.97 16.06 -7.47
C PHE A 185 -15.10 16.10 -8.73
N LYS A 186 -15.40 17.02 -9.66
CA LYS A 186 -14.78 17.08 -10.99
C LYS A 186 -13.24 17.12 -10.94
N ALA A 187 -12.66 17.99 -10.11
CA ALA A 187 -11.20 18.13 -10.01
C ALA A 187 -10.51 16.85 -9.51
N ILE A 188 -11.15 16.12 -8.61
CA ILE A 188 -10.63 14.84 -8.09
C ILE A 188 -10.74 13.76 -9.18
N ALA A 189 -11.85 13.73 -9.92
CA ALA A 189 -12.00 12.79 -11.03
C ALA A 189 -10.95 13.03 -12.14
N ASP A 190 -10.73 14.28 -12.53
CA ASP A 190 -9.70 14.64 -13.52
C ASP A 190 -8.31 14.24 -13.02
N PHE A 191 -8.00 14.49 -11.74
CA PHE A 191 -6.75 14.03 -11.12
C PHE A 191 -6.58 12.50 -11.13
N ILE A 192 -7.64 11.73 -10.80
CA ILE A 192 -7.58 10.26 -10.82
C ILE A 192 -7.37 9.75 -12.24
N LYS A 193 -8.00 10.38 -13.23
CA LYS A 193 -7.79 10.06 -14.64
C LYS A 193 -6.33 10.25 -15.04
N ASP A 194 -5.77 11.42 -14.75
CA ASP A 194 -4.36 11.72 -15.06
C ASP A 194 -3.41 10.76 -14.34
N LEU A 195 -3.72 10.39 -13.08
CA LEU A 195 -2.96 9.40 -12.33
C LEU A 195 -3.03 8.00 -12.99
N THR A 196 -4.20 7.61 -13.51
CA THR A 196 -4.39 6.35 -14.23
C THR A 196 -3.48 6.24 -15.46
N GLU A 197 -3.34 7.33 -16.23
CA GLU A 197 -2.44 7.38 -17.38
C GLU A 197 -0.97 7.19 -16.98
N ILE A 198 -0.56 7.69 -15.81
CA ILE A 198 0.78 7.50 -15.26
C ILE A 198 1.03 6.03 -14.88
N GLU A 199 0.10 5.38 -14.20
CA GLU A 199 0.28 3.98 -13.79
C GLU A 199 0.34 3.00 -14.99
N VAL A 200 -0.31 3.33 -16.10
CA VAL A 200 -0.15 2.60 -17.38
C VAL A 200 1.29 2.64 -17.87
N GLU A 201 1.96 3.80 -17.76
CA GLU A 201 3.37 3.92 -18.13
C GLU A 201 4.30 3.21 -17.14
N HIS A 202 3.95 3.18 -15.84
CA HIS A 202 4.66 2.36 -14.85
C HIS A 202 4.61 0.87 -15.19
N GLU A 203 3.43 0.32 -15.50
CA GLU A 203 3.26 -1.08 -15.93
C GLU A 203 4.17 -1.38 -17.14
N LYS A 204 4.08 -0.56 -18.19
CA LYS A 204 4.88 -0.72 -19.42
C LYS A 204 6.37 -0.72 -19.11
N ARG A 205 6.81 0.18 -18.22
CA ARG A 205 8.23 0.29 -17.81
C ARG A 205 8.68 -0.94 -17.05
N PHE A 206 7.91 -1.45 -16.10
CA PHE A 206 8.23 -2.68 -15.37
C PHE A 206 8.32 -3.89 -16.30
N ILE A 207 7.38 -4.06 -17.23
CA ILE A 207 7.40 -5.13 -18.24
C ILE A 207 8.65 -5.03 -19.12
N LYS A 208 9.01 -3.83 -19.58
CA LYS A 208 10.22 -3.60 -20.39
C LYS A 208 11.49 -3.96 -19.62
N LEU A 209 11.59 -3.58 -18.35
CA LEU A 209 12.72 -3.93 -17.48
C LEU A 209 12.80 -5.44 -17.23
N PHE A 210 11.66 -6.10 -17.02
CA PHE A 210 11.60 -7.55 -16.86
C PHE A 210 12.13 -8.29 -18.10
N LYS A 211 11.68 -7.89 -19.30
CA LYS A 211 12.17 -8.46 -20.57
C LYS A 211 13.68 -8.29 -20.70
N LYS A 212 14.20 -7.07 -20.50
CA LYS A 212 15.65 -6.81 -20.51
C LYS A 212 16.42 -7.69 -19.53
N LEU A 213 15.87 -7.92 -18.34
CA LEU A 213 16.49 -8.76 -17.32
C LEU A 213 16.51 -10.24 -17.73
N LYS A 214 15.42 -10.75 -18.31
CA LYS A 214 15.34 -12.14 -18.80
C LYS A 214 16.22 -12.39 -20.02
N ASP A 215 16.28 -11.43 -20.92
CA ASP A 215 17.10 -11.50 -22.14
C ASP A 215 18.58 -11.18 -21.86
N LYS A 216 18.95 -10.91 -20.60
CA LYS A 216 20.29 -10.48 -20.18
C LYS A 216 20.81 -9.25 -20.94
N SER A 217 19.90 -8.40 -21.41
CA SER A 217 20.17 -7.19 -22.20
C SER A 217 20.09 -5.89 -21.40
N VAL A 218 20.10 -5.96 -20.06
CA VAL A 218 20.11 -4.77 -19.18
C VAL A 218 21.27 -3.83 -19.52
N PHE A 219 22.45 -4.41 -19.82
CA PHE A 219 23.69 -3.69 -20.10
C PHE A 219 24.17 -3.88 -21.54
N VAL A 220 23.31 -4.39 -22.43
CA VAL A 220 23.64 -4.68 -23.84
C VAL A 220 22.58 -4.07 -24.74
N SER A 221 23.00 -3.56 -25.89
CA SER A 221 22.19 -3.01 -26.96
C SER A 221 22.65 -3.57 -28.30
N GLU A 222 21.72 -3.77 -29.23
CA GLU A 222 22.05 -4.20 -30.60
C GLU A 222 22.85 -3.13 -31.36
N HIS A 223 22.56 -1.86 -31.05
CA HIS A 223 23.22 -0.68 -31.63
C HIS A 223 24.14 0.00 -30.61
N PHE A 224 25.09 0.79 -31.10
CA PHE A 224 25.89 1.67 -30.24
C PHE A 224 24.96 2.66 -29.55
N VAL A 225 25.04 2.70 -28.22
CA VAL A 225 24.29 3.62 -27.38
C VAL A 225 25.24 4.29 -26.39
N LYS A 226 24.83 5.46 -25.91
CA LYS A 226 25.54 6.16 -24.84
C LYS A 226 25.13 5.59 -23.49
N TRP A 227 26.08 5.00 -22.78
CA TRP A 227 25.93 4.53 -21.41
C TRP A 227 26.39 5.61 -20.44
N LYS A 228 25.52 6.02 -19.53
CA LYS A 228 25.82 7.00 -18.48
C LYS A 228 26.03 6.28 -17.16
N CYS A 229 27.17 6.52 -16.51
CA CYS A 229 27.40 6.09 -15.13
C CYS A 229 26.59 6.98 -14.18
N ARG A 230 25.59 6.42 -13.51
CA ARG A 230 24.74 7.11 -12.53
C ARG A 230 25.50 7.63 -11.32
N ASN A 231 26.66 7.06 -11.00
CA ASN A 231 27.48 7.48 -9.86
C ASN A 231 28.24 8.80 -10.12
N CYS A 232 28.82 8.98 -11.32
CA CYS A 232 29.73 10.09 -11.60
C CYS A 232 29.42 10.86 -12.89
N GLY A 233 28.41 10.45 -13.64
CA GLY A 233 28.01 11.09 -14.90
C GLY A 233 28.86 10.73 -16.13
N HIS A 234 29.90 9.90 -16.00
CA HIS A 234 30.72 9.49 -17.15
C HIS A 234 29.87 8.84 -18.24
N ILE A 235 29.98 9.35 -19.47
CA ILE A 235 29.30 8.82 -20.66
C ILE A 235 30.30 8.04 -21.50
N PHE A 236 29.91 6.84 -21.92
CA PHE A 236 30.69 5.97 -22.77
C PHE A 236 29.82 5.37 -23.87
N GLU A 237 30.26 5.39 -25.13
CA GLU A 237 29.49 4.89 -26.27
C GLU A 237 29.95 3.49 -26.67
N SER A 238 29.04 2.52 -26.60
CA SER A 238 29.31 1.12 -26.90
C SER A 238 28.01 0.31 -27.04
N LYS A 239 28.11 -0.89 -27.61
CA LYS A 239 27.00 -1.86 -27.58
C LYS A 239 26.76 -2.45 -26.19
N GLU A 240 27.81 -2.59 -25.38
CA GLU A 240 27.74 -3.11 -24.02
C GLU A 240 28.33 -2.11 -23.02
N ALA A 241 27.65 -1.89 -21.89
CA ALA A 241 28.15 -1.03 -20.82
C ALA A 241 29.47 -1.59 -20.26
N PRO A 242 30.47 -0.77 -19.94
CA PRO A 242 31.75 -1.30 -19.47
C PRO A 242 31.62 -1.95 -18.08
N HIS A 243 32.35 -3.05 -17.84
CA HIS A 243 32.31 -3.76 -16.55
C HIS A 243 32.68 -2.89 -15.35
N ASN A 244 33.54 -1.89 -15.56
CA ASN A 244 33.89 -0.89 -14.56
C ASN A 244 33.92 0.50 -15.21
N CYS A 245 33.43 1.51 -14.50
CA CYS A 245 33.52 2.89 -14.92
C CYS A 245 34.99 3.33 -14.97
N LYS A 246 35.44 3.87 -16.11
CA LYS A 246 36.83 4.33 -16.26
C LYS A 246 37.19 5.47 -15.30
N VAL A 247 36.21 6.26 -14.88
CA VAL A 247 36.36 7.41 -13.98
C VAL A 247 36.27 6.97 -12.51
N CYS A 248 35.08 6.61 -12.04
CA CYS A 248 34.85 6.34 -10.61
C CYS A 248 35.08 4.89 -10.18
N LYS A 249 35.49 4.01 -11.10
CA LYS A 249 35.79 2.57 -10.86
C LYS A 249 34.64 1.72 -10.32
N HIS A 250 33.41 2.25 -10.27
CA HIS A 250 32.23 1.48 -9.88
C HIS A 250 31.83 0.48 -10.99
N SER A 251 31.17 -0.60 -10.59
CA SER A 251 30.80 -1.71 -11.48
C SER A 251 29.78 -1.33 -12.56
N GLN A 252 29.59 -2.23 -13.53
CA GLN A 252 28.61 -2.14 -14.62
C GLN A 252 27.20 -1.78 -14.12
N ALA A 253 26.84 -2.21 -12.90
CA ALA A 253 25.55 -1.98 -12.27
C ALA A 253 25.18 -0.49 -12.13
N PHE A 254 26.15 0.42 -12.22
CA PHE A 254 25.93 1.86 -12.18
C PHE A 254 25.64 2.47 -13.54
N PHE A 255 25.72 1.73 -14.64
CA PHE A 255 25.44 2.25 -15.98
C PHE A 255 23.97 2.13 -16.35
N GLU A 256 23.45 3.16 -17.00
CA GLU A 256 22.14 3.17 -17.66
C GLU A 256 22.28 3.69 -19.10
N MET A 257 21.33 3.35 -19.97
CA MET A 257 21.27 3.98 -21.29
C MET A 257 20.89 5.45 -21.11
N SER A 258 21.68 6.35 -21.67
CA SER A 258 21.44 7.79 -21.61
C SER A 258 20.21 8.14 -22.43
N GLU A 259 19.19 8.73 -21.80
CA GLU A 259 17.94 9.15 -22.44
C GLU A 259 18.07 10.45 -23.27
N ILE A 260 19.29 10.94 -23.49
CA ILE A 260 19.52 12.17 -24.26
C ILE A 260 19.30 11.83 -25.75
N THR A 261 18.11 12.19 -26.22
CA THR A 261 17.79 12.37 -27.64
C THR A 261 18.46 13.63 -28.17
#